data_AF-A0A7S3H1C2-F1
#
_entry.id   AF-A0A7S3H1C2-F1
#
_cell.length_a   1.000
_cell.length_b   1.000
_cell.length_c   1.000
_cell.angle_alpha   90.00
_cell.angle_beta   90.00
_cell.angle_gamma   90.00
#
_symmetry.space_group_name_H-M   'P 1'
#
loop_
_entity.id
_entity.type
_entity.pdbx_description
1 polymer ?
#
loop_
_entity_poly.entity_id
_entity_poly.type
_entity_poly.pdbx_seq_one_letter_code
_entity_poly.pdbx_strand_id
1 'polypeptide(L)'
;TTLTWELIRIVNLTKYWFYRVLYKSHVEEAKRQCEPEDEASFGLGSRMGIASLMSAMTLVCCTVSPLILVFAIVYFAIGRVTYGYLLVHVETKKPDLGGLFWMEAVQQVFFILALFVLLMTGVLAGQGKTYMSGPAAVAFSASLALYAMWYRINSFEWETLPLEQMA
;
A
#
# COMPACT_ATOMS: atom_id res chain seq x y z
N THR A 1 1.11 -16.23 2.27
CA THR A 1 1.72 -16.87 3.46
C THR A 1 2.44 -15.87 4.34
N THR A 2 3.16 -14.88 3.81
CA THR A 2 3.83 -13.84 4.63
C THR A 2 2.86 -13.08 5.55
N LEU A 3 1.68 -12.69 5.05
CA LEU A 3 0.65 -12.00 5.86
C LEU A 3 0.19 -12.79 7.10
N THR A 4 0.05 -14.11 6.99
CA THR A 4 -0.37 -14.94 8.13
C THR A 4 0.73 -15.10 9.17
N TRP A 5 2.00 -14.98 8.78
CA TRP A 5 3.13 -14.98 9.72
C TRP A 5 3.16 -13.71 10.59
N GLU A 6 2.66 -12.59 10.06
CA GLU A 6 2.52 -11.34 10.83
C GLU A 6 1.60 -11.49 12.04
N LEU A 7 0.59 -12.38 12.00
CA LEU A 7 -0.30 -12.64 13.14
C LEU A 7 0.46 -13.18 14.35
N ILE A 8 1.52 -13.96 14.12
CA ILE A 8 2.30 -14.60 15.17
C ILE A 8 3.32 -13.61 15.76
N ARG A 9 3.63 -12.52 15.05
CA ARG A 9 4.60 -11.47 15.45
C ARG A 9 5.89 -12.07 15.98
N ILE A 10 6.47 -12.98 15.20
CA ILE A 10 7.59 -13.82 15.64
C ILE A 10 8.78 -13.00 16.16
N VAL A 11 9.02 -11.81 15.58
CA VAL A 11 10.08 -10.89 16.00
C VAL A 11 9.82 -10.31 17.39
N ASN A 12 8.57 -9.92 17.70
CA ASN A 12 8.23 -9.43 19.04
C ASN A 12 8.28 -10.57 20.07
N LEU A 13 7.87 -11.78 19.69
CA LEU A 13 7.92 -12.95 20.56
C LEU A 13 9.37 -13.35 20.89
N THR A 14 10.27 -13.34 19.90
CA THR A 14 11.69 -13.64 20.13
C THR A 14 12.36 -12.57 20.99
N LYS A 15 12.08 -11.28 20.75
CA LYS A 15 12.53 -10.19 21.64
C LYS A 15 12.04 -10.39 23.07
N TYR A 16 10.75 -10.71 23.24
CA TYR A 16 10.17 -10.94 24.56
C TYR A 16 10.83 -12.12 25.28
N TRP A 17 11.02 -13.23 24.57
CA TRP A 17 11.70 -14.40 25.14
C TRP A 17 13.15 -14.08 25.51
N PHE A 18 13.86 -13.32 24.68
CA PHE A 18 15.22 -12.86 24.96
C PHE A 18 15.29 -11.99 26.22
N TYR A 19 14.43 -10.97 26.35
CA TYR A 19 14.41 -10.12 27.54
C TYR A 19 14.00 -10.88 28.81
N ARG A 20 13.05 -11.82 28.68
CA ARG A 20 12.56 -12.61 29.81
C ARG A 20 13.57 -13.66 30.29
N VAL A 21 14.23 -14.35 29.36
CA VAL A 21 15.13 -15.47 29.69
C VAL A 21 16.55 -14.99 29.97
N LEU A 22 17.08 -14.06 29.17
CA LEU A 22 18.47 -13.62 29.31
C LEU A 22 18.61 -12.49 30.33
N TYR A 23 17.76 -11.46 30.24
CA TYR A 23 17.84 -10.27 31.09
C TYR A 23 17.06 -10.39 32.40
N LYS A 24 16.23 -11.42 32.56
CA LYS A 24 15.35 -11.64 33.74
C LYS A 24 14.59 -10.38 34.17
N SER A 25 14.23 -9.53 33.21
CA SER A 25 13.50 -8.29 33.48
C SER A 25 12.07 -8.58 33.94
N HIS A 26 11.47 -7.64 34.67
CA HIS A 26 10.08 -7.76 35.10
C HIS A 26 9.14 -7.83 33.88
N VAL A 27 8.01 -8.55 34.01
CA VAL A 27 7.11 -8.86 32.88
C VAL A 27 6.66 -7.60 32.14
N GLU A 28 6.32 -6.54 32.88
CA GLU A 28 5.88 -5.26 32.34
C GLU A 28 6.99 -4.51 31.58
N GLU A 29 8.22 -4.54 32.09
CA GLU A 29 9.36 -3.88 31.43
C GLU A 29 9.77 -4.61 30.16
N ALA A 30 9.77 -5.95 30.20
CA ALA A 30 10.04 -6.77 29.03
C ALA A 30 9.03 -6.50 27.92
N LYS A 31 7.74 -6.36 28.26
CA LYS A 31 6.68 -6.01 27.30
C LYS A 31 6.91 -4.64 26.68
N ARG A 32 7.16 -3.61 27.50
CA ARG A 32 7.40 -2.24 27.03
C ARG A 32 8.60 -2.11 26.10
N GLN A 33 9.67 -2.87 26.33
CA GLN A 33 10.85 -2.87 25.45
C GLN A 33 10.66 -3.67 24.16
N CYS A 34 9.65 -4.54 24.08
CA CYS A 34 9.32 -5.30 22.87
C CYS A 34 8.35 -4.58 21.94
N GLU A 35 7.55 -3.64 22.46
CA GLU A 35 6.56 -2.89 21.71
C GLU A 35 7.07 -1.81 20.75
N PRO A 36 8.30 -1.25 20.85
CA PRO A 36 8.88 -0.53 19.71
C PRO A 36 9.15 -1.55 18.59
N GLU A 37 8.17 -1.67 17.71
CA GLU A 37 8.30 -2.33 16.42
C GLU A 37 9.39 -1.61 15.62
N ASP A 38 10.13 -2.40 14.84
CA ASP A 38 11.03 -1.80 13.86
C ASP A 38 10.18 -1.14 12.76
N GLU A 39 10.25 0.18 12.69
CA GLU A 39 9.48 0.98 11.74
C GLU A 39 9.85 0.67 10.28
N ALA A 40 11.09 0.25 10.01
CA ALA A 40 11.52 -0.10 8.65
C ALA A 40 10.80 -1.36 8.14
N SER A 41 10.57 -2.34 9.01
CA SER A 41 9.98 -3.63 8.64
C SER A 41 8.46 -3.67 8.84
N PHE A 42 7.97 -3.17 9.97
CA PHE A 42 6.56 -3.25 10.36
C PHE A 42 5.86 -1.89 10.44
N GLY A 43 6.54 -0.82 10.03
CA GLY A 43 5.95 0.51 9.96
C GLY A 43 4.81 0.64 8.96
N LEU A 44 4.01 1.67 9.16
CA LEU A 44 2.86 1.99 8.30
C LEU A 44 3.29 2.20 6.84
N GLY A 45 4.41 2.90 6.62
CA GLY A 45 4.96 3.14 5.29
C GLY A 45 5.43 1.86 4.58
N SER A 46 6.11 0.96 5.30
CA SER A 46 6.60 -0.31 4.72
C SER A 46 5.43 -1.19 4.25
N ARG A 47 4.40 -1.35 5.07
CA ARG A 47 3.19 -2.11 4.72
C ARG A 47 2.45 -1.50 3.54
N MET A 48 2.34 -0.18 3.50
CA MET A 48 1.74 0.54 2.38
C MET A 48 2.54 0.36 1.09
N GLY A 49 3.87 0.45 1.14
CA GLY A 49 4.75 0.20 0.00
C GLY A 49 4.57 -1.21 -0.58
N ILE A 50 4.52 -2.23 0.28
CA ILE A 50 4.25 -3.61 -0.15
C ILE A 50 2.86 -3.72 -0.81
N ALA A 51 1.82 -3.11 -0.21
CA ALA A 51 0.47 -3.12 -0.78
C ALA A 51 0.40 -2.43 -2.15
N SER A 52 1.10 -1.30 -2.31
CA SER A 52 1.18 -0.57 -3.57
C SER A 52 1.95 -1.34 -4.64
N LEU A 53 3.06 -2.02 -4.28
CA LEU A 53 3.78 -2.91 -5.19
C LEU A 53 2.91 -4.09 -5.66
N MET A 54 2.17 -4.73 -4.74
CA MET A 54 1.25 -5.82 -5.09
C MET A 54 0.10 -5.33 -5.99
N SER A 55 -0.40 -4.12 -5.74
CA SER A 55 -1.41 -3.48 -6.59
C SER A 55 -0.87 -3.19 -7.99
N ALA A 56 0.37 -2.70 -8.10
CA ALA A 56 1.03 -2.45 -9.37
C ALA A 56 1.22 -3.73 -10.19
N MET A 57 1.75 -4.78 -9.55
CA MET A 57 1.92 -6.08 -10.19
C MET A 57 0.59 -6.67 -10.66
N THR A 58 -0.45 -6.58 -9.83
CA THR A 58 -1.79 -7.07 -10.17
C THR A 58 -2.37 -6.34 -11.38
N LEU A 59 -2.30 -5.00 -11.40
CA LEU A 59 -2.84 -4.20 -12.50
C LEU A 59 -2.08 -4.40 -13.80
N VAL A 60 -0.75 -4.48 -13.77
CA VAL A 60 0.05 -4.71 -14.97
C VAL A 60 -0.19 -6.11 -15.54
N CYS A 61 -0.25 -7.12 -14.69
CA CYS A 61 -0.35 -8.51 -15.15
C CYS A 61 -1.80 -8.97 -15.43
N CYS A 62 -2.84 -8.22 -15.04
CA CYS A 62 -4.24 -8.66 -15.22
C CYS A 62 -4.63 -8.82 -16.69
N THR A 63 -4.03 -8.05 -17.60
CA THR A 63 -4.29 -8.12 -19.04
C THR A 63 -3.56 -9.29 -19.70
N VAL A 64 -2.44 -9.74 -19.13
CA VAL A 64 -1.65 -10.88 -19.61
C VAL A 64 -2.18 -12.20 -19.04
N SER A 65 -2.56 -12.21 -17.75
CA SER A 65 -3.12 -13.37 -17.06
C SER A 65 -4.22 -12.96 -16.09
N PRO A 66 -5.50 -13.14 -16.44
CA PRO A 66 -6.62 -12.72 -15.60
C PRO A 66 -6.73 -13.52 -14.30
N LEU A 67 -6.09 -14.69 -14.21
CA LEU A 67 -6.10 -15.53 -13.01
C LEU A 67 -5.43 -14.83 -11.81
N ILE A 68 -4.53 -13.88 -12.05
CA ILE A 68 -3.83 -13.10 -11.01
C ILE A 68 -4.82 -12.27 -10.18
N LEU A 69 -5.93 -11.82 -10.76
CA LEU A 69 -6.96 -11.06 -10.04
C LEU A 69 -7.56 -11.87 -8.89
N VAL A 70 -7.79 -13.16 -9.09
CA VAL A 70 -8.34 -14.04 -8.04
C VAL A 70 -7.36 -14.13 -6.87
N PHE A 71 -6.07 -14.33 -7.16
CA PHE A 71 -5.04 -14.36 -6.12
C PHE A 71 -4.89 -13.01 -5.41
N ALA A 72 -4.95 -11.90 -6.14
CA ALA A 72 -4.88 -10.57 -5.56
C ALA A 72 -6.05 -10.29 -4.62
N ILE A 73 -7.29 -10.63 -5.00
CA ILE A 73 -8.47 -10.48 -4.15
C ILE A 73 -8.30 -11.28 -2.86
N VAL A 74 -7.87 -12.54 -2.95
CA VAL A 74 -7.62 -13.38 -1.77
C VAL A 74 -6.53 -12.77 -0.88
N TYR A 75 -5.44 -12.27 -1.48
CA TYR A 75 -4.36 -11.62 -0.75
C TYR A 75 -4.84 -10.38 0.02
N PHE A 76 -5.55 -9.47 -0.65
CA PHE A 76 -6.08 -8.26 -0.01
C PHE A 76 -7.18 -8.55 1.02
N ALA A 77 -8.00 -9.58 0.80
CA ALA A 77 -9.01 -10.03 1.76
C ALA A 77 -8.36 -10.54 3.06
N ILE A 78 -7.34 -11.40 2.95
CA ILE A 78 -6.58 -11.88 4.11
C ILE A 78 -5.87 -10.71 4.79
N GLY A 79 -5.23 -9.81 4.02
CA GLY A 79 -4.58 -8.62 4.55
C GLY A 79 -5.53 -7.73 5.36
N ARG A 80 -6.74 -7.49 4.86
CA ARG A 80 -7.77 -6.71 5.56
C ARG A 80 -8.11 -7.29 6.92
N VAL A 81 -8.30 -8.61 7.00
CA VAL A 81 -8.64 -9.29 8.26
C VAL A 81 -7.45 -9.29 9.22
N THR A 82 -6.27 -9.66 8.73
CA THR A 82 -5.05 -9.74 9.54
C THR A 82 -4.65 -8.39 10.12
N TYR A 83 -4.52 -7.37 9.27
CA TYR A 83 -4.12 -6.04 9.73
C TYR A 83 -5.22 -5.35 10.54
N GLY A 84 -6.49 -5.59 10.22
CA GLY A 84 -7.61 -5.12 11.03
C GLY A 84 -7.57 -5.69 12.45
N TYR A 85 -7.25 -6.99 12.60
CA TYR A 85 -7.09 -7.61 13.90
C TYR A 85 -5.87 -7.08 14.66
N LEU A 86 -4.70 -7.00 14.00
CA LEU A 86 -3.45 -6.50 14.59
C LEU A 86 -3.61 -5.07 15.12
N LEU A 87 -4.19 -4.18 14.30
CA LEU A 87 -4.35 -2.76 14.62
C LEU A 87 -5.28 -2.54 15.83
N VAL A 88 -6.31 -3.36 16.02
CA VAL A 88 -7.28 -3.20 17.11
C VAL A 88 -6.80 -3.83 18.42
N HIS A 89 -6.20 -5.02 18.36
CA HIS A 89 -5.98 -5.83 19.57
C HIS A 89 -4.53 -5.93 20.02
N VAL A 90 -3.55 -5.69 19.13
CA VAL A 90 -2.15 -6.09 19.38
C VAL A 90 -1.18 -4.92 19.24
N GLU A 91 -1.40 -4.02 18.27
CA GLU A 91 -0.53 -2.87 18.07
C GLU A 91 -0.80 -1.76 19.06
N THR A 92 0.27 -1.09 19.48
CA THR A 92 0.17 0.15 20.24
C THR A 92 -0.32 1.26 19.33
N LYS A 93 -1.01 2.25 19.93
CA LYS A 93 -1.52 3.39 19.16
C LYS A 93 -0.35 4.17 18.57
N LYS A 94 -0.24 4.14 17.23
CA LYS A 94 0.70 4.95 16.46
C LYS A 94 0.20 6.42 16.43
N PRO A 95 1.08 7.42 16.28
CA PRO A 95 0.65 8.82 16.22
C PRO A 95 -0.34 9.04 15.06
N ASP A 96 -1.41 9.77 15.33
CA ASP A 96 -2.44 10.08 14.35
C ASP A 96 -1.91 11.12 13.35
N LEU A 97 -1.80 10.75 12.06
CA LEU A 97 -1.23 11.58 10.98
C LEU A 97 -2.29 12.31 10.14
N GLY A 98 -3.53 12.42 10.64
CA GLY A 98 -4.58 13.24 10.00
C GLY A 98 -4.99 12.80 8.58
N GLY A 99 -4.67 11.56 8.17
CA GLY A 99 -4.97 11.08 6.82
C GLY A 99 -3.87 11.32 5.77
N LEU A 100 -2.67 11.74 6.16
CA LEU A 100 -1.53 11.91 5.25
C LEU A 100 -1.27 10.67 4.36
N PHE A 101 -1.36 9.48 4.95
CA PHE A 101 -1.22 8.21 4.22
C PHE A 101 -2.30 7.98 3.14
N TRP A 102 -3.48 8.60 3.27
CA TRP A 102 -4.51 8.50 2.25
C TRP A 102 -4.09 9.22 0.96
N MET A 103 -3.55 10.44 1.09
CA MET A 103 -3.11 11.22 -0.07
C MET A 103 -1.92 10.56 -0.76
N GLU A 104 -0.97 10.06 0.01
CA GLU A 104 0.12 9.23 -0.52
C GLU A 104 -0.40 7.98 -1.26
N ALA A 105 -1.45 7.34 -0.76
CA ALA A 105 -2.02 6.14 -1.39
C ALA A 105 -2.68 6.48 -2.72
N VAL A 106 -3.43 7.59 -2.75
CA VAL A 106 -4.03 8.12 -3.98
C VAL A 106 -2.93 8.42 -4.99
N GLN A 107 -1.86 9.11 -4.59
CA GLN A 107 -0.76 9.44 -5.48
C GLN A 107 -0.10 8.18 -6.08
N GLN A 108 0.15 7.17 -5.25
CA GLN A 108 0.69 5.88 -5.69
C GLN A 108 -0.26 5.16 -6.66
N VAL A 109 -1.56 5.17 -6.44
CA VAL A 109 -2.55 4.56 -7.35
C VAL A 109 -2.52 5.25 -8.72
N PHE A 110 -2.46 6.58 -8.77
CA PHE A 110 -2.34 7.30 -10.05
C PHE A 110 -1.03 7.00 -10.77
N PHE A 111 0.08 6.89 -10.04
CA PHE A 111 1.36 6.48 -10.62
C PHE A 111 1.28 5.07 -11.21
N ILE A 112 0.66 4.13 -10.50
CA ILE A 112 0.44 2.76 -10.97
C ILE A 112 -0.46 2.74 -12.22
N LEU A 113 -1.53 3.53 -12.25
CA LEU A 113 -2.42 3.66 -13.40
C LEU A 113 -1.69 4.25 -14.61
N ALA A 114 -0.86 5.26 -14.40
CA ALA A 114 -0.03 5.84 -15.47
C ALA A 114 0.93 4.80 -16.05
N LEU A 115 1.59 4.02 -15.18
CA LEU A 115 2.46 2.92 -15.60
C LEU A 115 1.69 1.86 -16.41
N PHE A 116 0.50 1.49 -15.95
CA PHE A 116 -0.38 0.56 -16.67
C PHE A 116 -0.76 1.07 -18.06
N VAL A 117 -1.20 2.33 -18.19
CA VAL A 117 -1.58 2.92 -19.48
C VAL A 117 -0.39 2.99 -20.44
N LEU A 118 0.79 3.39 -19.96
CA LEU A 118 2.00 3.44 -20.78
C LEU A 118 2.40 2.04 -21.28
N LEU A 119 2.40 1.05 -20.38
CA LEU A 119 2.76 -0.32 -20.71
C LEU A 119 1.77 -0.92 -21.71
N MET A 120 0.47 -0.75 -21.49
CA MET A 120 -0.57 -1.24 -22.40
C MET A 120 -0.54 -0.56 -23.76
N THR A 121 -0.23 0.75 -23.80
CA THR A 121 -0.02 1.46 -25.07
C THR A 121 1.13 0.84 -25.85
N GLY A 122 2.24 0.52 -25.18
CA GLY A 122 3.38 -0.18 -25.78
C GLY A 122 3.04 -1.58 -26.30
N VAL A 123 2.32 -2.38 -25.50
CA VAL A 123 1.88 -3.73 -25.89
C VAL A 123 0.98 -3.69 -27.12
N LEU A 124 0.00 -2.79 -27.15
CA LEU A 124 -0.92 -2.64 -28.29
C LEU A 124 -0.23 -2.09 -29.53
N ALA A 125 0.73 -1.18 -29.37
CA ALA A 125 1.54 -0.66 -30.48
C ALA A 125 2.39 -1.76 -31.13
N GLY A 126 2.96 -2.67 -30.33
CA GLY A 126 3.74 -3.81 -30.84
C GLY A 126 2.91 -4.89 -31.55
N GLN A 127 1.61 -5.00 -31.23
CA GLN A 127 0.71 -5.94 -31.90
C GLN A 127 0.04 -5.35 -33.15
N GLY A 128 -0.01 -4.02 -33.26
CA GLY A 128 -0.64 -3.31 -34.37
C GLY A 128 0.23 -3.26 -35.62
N LYS A 129 -0.39 -3.34 -36.81
CA LYS A 129 0.28 -3.08 -38.10
C LYS A 129 0.56 -1.58 -38.34
N THR A 130 -0.08 -0.71 -37.57
CA THR A 130 0.00 0.75 -37.69
C THR A 130 0.15 1.37 -36.32
N TYR A 131 1.21 2.16 -36.13
CA TYR A 131 1.59 2.73 -34.82
C TYR A 131 0.63 3.81 -34.30
N MET A 132 -0.07 4.52 -35.19
CA MET A 132 -0.80 5.75 -34.84
C MET A 132 -2.33 5.71 -35.08
N SER A 133 -2.84 4.65 -35.70
CA SER A 133 -4.22 4.59 -36.23
C SER A 133 -4.95 3.33 -35.75
N GLY A 134 -5.00 3.11 -34.44
CA GLY A 134 -5.59 1.90 -33.86
C GLY A 134 -5.79 1.96 -32.34
N PRO A 135 -6.03 0.81 -31.69
CA PRO A 135 -6.28 0.72 -30.24
C PRO A 135 -5.22 1.40 -29.36
N ALA A 136 -3.98 1.47 -29.83
CA ALA A 136 -2.88 2.16 -29.15
C ALA A 136 -3.10 3.68 -29.02
N ALA A 137 -3.71 4.34 -30.03
CA ALA A 137 -4.01 5.77 -29.97
C ALA A 137 -5.11 6.07 -28.94
N VAL A 138 -6.10 5.18 -28.83
CA VAL A 138 -7.15 5.28 -27.80
C VAL A 138 -6.55 5.07 -26.40
N ALA A 139 -5.69 4.07 -26.23
CA ALA A 139 -4.98 3.87 -24.96
C ALA A 139 -4.12 5.09 -24.59
N PHE A 140 -3.44 5.71 -25.55
CA PHE A 140 -2.68 6.93 -25.32
C PHE A 140 -3.57 8.11 -24.94
N SER A 141 -4.76 8.24 -25.54
CA SER A 141 -5.71 9.31 -25.16
C SER A 141 -6.16 9.24 -23.70
N ALA A 142 -6.17 8.03 -23.11
CA ALA A 142 -6.48 7.85 -21.68
C ALA A 142 -5.40 8.45 -20.76
N SER A 143 -4.16 8.58 -21.23
CA SER A 143 -3.09 9.26 -20.47
C SER A 143 -3.38 10.75 -20.26
N LEU A 144 -4.01 11.41 -21.23
CA LEU A 144 -4.42 12.81 -21.11
C LEU A 144 -5.52 12.97 -20.05
N ALA A 145 -6.48 12.03 -20.01
CA ALA A 145 -7.52 12.02 -18.98
C ALA A 145 -6.91 11.80 -17.59
N LEU A 146 -5.95 10.87 -17.44
CA LEU A 146 -5.22 10.68 -16.19
C LEU A 146 -4.48 11.94 -15.75
N TYR A 147 -3.80 12.62 -16.66
CA TYR A 147 -3.09 13.87 -16.36
C TYR A 147 -4.05 14.97 -15.88
N ALA A 148 -5.21 15.14 -16.53
CA ALA A 148 -6.22 16.10 -16.10
C ALA A 148 -6.76 15.78 -14.70
N MET A 149 -6.98 14.50 -14.39
CA MET A 149 -7.43 14.07 -13.06
C MET A 149 -6.36 14.22 -11.98
N TRP A 150 -5.10 13.92 -12.30
CA TRP A 150 -3.96 14.16 -11.41
C TRP A 150 -3.85 15.64 -11.05
N TYR A 151 -3.96 16.53 -12.03
CA TYR A 151 -3.93 17.97 -11.80
C TYR A 151 -5.05 18.43 -10.87
N ARG A 152 -6.27 17.90 -11.05
CA ARG A 152 -7.40 18.18 -10.14
C ARG A 152 -7.13 17.72 -8.72
N ILE A 153 -6.55 16.54 -8.53
CA ILE A 153 -6.30 16.02 -7.19
C ILE A 153 -5.24 16.83 -6.47
N ASN A 154 -4.17 17.22 -7.18
CA ASN A 154 -3.14 18.09 -6.61
C ASN A 154 -3.62 19.54 -6.39
N SER A 155 -4.75 19.95 -6.96
CA SER A 155 -5.34 21.27 -6.70
C SER A 155 -6.15 21.32 -5.41
N PHE A 156 -6.41 20.18 -4.75
CA PHE A 156 -7.08 20.18 -3.45
C PHE A 156 -6.12 20.63 -2.36
N GLU A 157 -6.55 21.60 -1.56
CA GLU A 157 -5.87 22.02 -0.34
C GLU A 157 -6.21 21.04 0.78
N TRP A 158 -5.37 20.02 0.96
CA TRP A 158 -5.55 18.99 2.00
C TRP A 158 -4.56 19.11 3.17
N GLU A 159 -3.49 19.88 2.99
CA GLU A 159 -2.47 20.11 4.04
C GLU A 159 -2.87 21.22 5.01
N THR A 160 -3.71 22.16 4.57
CA THR A 160 -4.15 23.31 5.35
C THR A 160 -5.52 23.05 5.96
N LEU A 161 -5.63 23.20 7.29
CA LEU A 161 -6.94 23.21 7.93
C LEU A 161 -7.57 24.60 7.81
N PRO A 162 -8.78 24.76 7.26
CA PRO A 162 -9.43 26.06 7.20
C PRO A 162 -9.76 26.54 8.62
N LEU A 163 -9.13 27.63 9.05
CA LEU A 163 -9.32 28.21 10.39
C LEU A 163 -10.76 28.65 10.66
N GLU A 164 -11.53 28.91 9.59
CA GLU A 164 -12.95 29.24 9.64
C GLU A 164 -13.82 28.13 10.25
N GLN A 165 -13.34 26.87 10.28
CA GLN A 165 -14.07 25.74 10.88
C GLN A 165 -13.72 25.50 12.36
N MET A 166 -12.77 26.25 12.92
CA MET A 166 -12.33 26.10 14.31
C MET A 166 -12.95 27.12 15.29
N ALA A 167 -13.75 28.07 14.80
CA ALA A 167 -14.41 29.12 15.59
C ALA A 167 -15.88 28.77 15.90
#